data_AF-A0A2P8W6Y1-F1
#
_entry.id   AF-A0A2P8W6Y1-F1
#
_cell.length_a   1.000
_cell.length_b   1.000
_cell.length_c   1.000
_cell.angle_alpha   90.00
_cell.angle_beta   90.00
_cell.angle_gamma   90.00
#
_symmetry.space_group_name_H-M   'P 1'
#
loop_
_entity.id
_entity.type
_entity.pdbx_description
1 polymer ?
#
loop_
_entity_poly.entity_id
_entity_poly.type
_entity_poly.pdbx_seq_one_letter_code
_entity_poly.pdbx_strand_id
1 'polypeptide(L)'
;MEALGRLIQTLEQQPRWRTQGQLRRILAGWSAAVGENVARQSEPVRLSRGILYVAVTNPTWAQTLTMERLRILNKINLQISPPRKEIRFSTGDWWQRPRRSLPAEGARLQGHPCYWPGGSAPADISTTPEAAFAGWAERHRQLAEHQPRCPDCACPCPTGELERWHRCSICAAKAME
;
A
#
# COMPACT_ATOMS: atom_id res chain seq x y z
N MET A 1 37.18 -14.14 6.49
CA MET A 1 36.33 -13.00 6.91
C MET A 1 36.50 -11.73 6.06
N GLU A 2 37.58 -11.56 5.29
CA GLU A 2 37.82 -10.34 4.48
C GLU A 2 36.95 -10.19 3.23
N ALA A 3 36.45 -11.30 2.67
CA ALA A 3 35.59 -11.27 1.48
C ALA A 3 34.25 -10.57 1.74
N LEU A 4 33.66 -10.76 2.92
CA LEU A 4 32.42 -10.10 3.32
C LEU A 4 32.64 -8.58 3.51
N GLY A 5 33.75 -8.19 4.13
CA GLY A 5 34.12 -6.77 4.28
C GLY A 5 34.24 -6.06 2.94
N ARG A 6 34.91 -6.68 1.95
CA ARG A 6 34.99 -6.15 0.58
C ARG A 6 33.64 -6.08 -0.11
N LEU A 7 32.77 -7.08 0.07
CA LEU A 7 31.41 -7.07 -0.50
C LEU A 7 30.55 -5.96 0.11
N ILE A 8 30.58 -5.79 1.44
CA ILE A 8 29.89 -4.71 2.14
C ILE A 8 30.38 -3.35 1.64
N GLN A 9 31.69 -3.16 1.56
CA GLN A 9 32.28 -1.91 1.08
C GLN A 9 31.91 -1.62 -0.38
N THR A 10 31.85 -2.66 -1.23
CA THR A 10 31.40 -2.54 -2.62
C THR A 10 29.92 -2.12 -2.69
N LEU A 11 29.06 -2.70 -1.85
CA LEU A 11 27.64 -2.35 -1.76
C LEU A 11 27.43 -0.93 -1.23
N GLU A 12 28.21 -0.49 -0.24
CA GLU A 12 28.19 0.88 0.30
C GLU A 12 28.62 1.94 -0.72
N GLN A 13 29.47 1.57 -1.67
CA GLN A 13 29.86 2.44 -2.77
C GLN A 13 28.78 2.55 -3.85
N GLN A 14 27.80 1.64 -3.90
CA GLN A 14 26.72 1.73 -4.87
C GLN A 14 25.78 2.93 -4.59
N PRO A 15 25.43 3.73 -5.61
CA PRO A 15 24.56 4.90 -5.47
C PRO A 15 23.18 4.56 -4.88
N ARG A 16 22.67 3.36 -5.17
CA ARG A 16 21.39 2.86 -4.65
C ARG A 16 21.40 2.73 -3.13
N TRP A 17 22.48 2.20 -2.55
CA TRP A 17 22.60 1.98 -1.11
C TRP A 17 22.73 3.30 -0.35
N ARG A 18 23.53 4.24 -0.88
CA ARG A 18 23.63 5.61 -0.33
C ARG A 18 22.29 6.34 -0.38
N THR A 19 21.56 6.20 -1.48
CA THR A 19 20.22 6.79 -1.65
C THR A 19 19.23 6.20 -0.66
N GLN A 20 19.25 4.88 -0.45
CA GLN A 20 18.42 4.22 0.57
C GLN A 20 18.76 4.67 2.00
N GLY A 21 20.04 4.78 2.35
CA GLY A 21 20.47 5.29 3.65
C GLY A 21 20.01 6.73 3.91
N GLN A 22 20.11 7.59 2.89
CA GLN A 22 19.60 8.95 2.97
C GLN A 22 18.08 9.00 3.10
N LEU A 23 17.34 8.19 2.34
CA LEU A 23 15.88 8.09 2.47
C LEU A 23 15.48 7.67 3.89
N ARG A 24 16.17 6.69 4.48
CA ARG A 24 15.93 6.27 5.87
C ARG A 24 16.15 7.39 6.87
N ARG A 25 17.19 8.22 6.68
CA ARG A 25 17.41 9.42 7.52
C ARG A 25 16.27 10.43 7.39
N ILE A 26 15.80 10.70 6.17
CA ILE A 26 14.67 11.60 5.94
C ILE A 26 13.41 11.05 6.59
N LEU A 27 13.14 9.75 6.45
CA LEU A 27 12.00 9.10 7.08
C LEU A 27 12.02 9.24 8.61
N ALA A 28 13.18 9.02 9.24
CA ALA A 28 13.33 9.17 10.68
C ALA A 28 13.14 10.61 11.17
N GLY A 29 13.53 11.61 10.36
CA GLY A 29 13.40 13.03 10.68
C GLY A 29 12.15 13.72 10.13
N TRP A 30 11.29 13.00 9.42
CA TRP A 30 10.17 13.60 8.67
C TRP A 30 9.17 14.29 9.59
N SER A 31 8.70 13.60 10.64
CA SER A 31 7.76 14.17 11.62
C SER A 31 8.32 15.41 12.31
N ALA A 32 9.61 15.43 12.62
CA ALA A 32 10.27 16.61 13.18
C ALA A 32 10.33 17.79 12.19
N ALA A 33 10.48 17.53 10.88
CA ALA A 33 10.55 18.56 9.86
C ALA A 33 9.16 19.19 9.57
N VAL A 34 8.13 18.37 9.38
CA VAL A 34 6.80 18.82 8.91
C VAL A 34 5.73 18.89 10.01
N GLY A 35 5.96 18.26 11.16
CA GLY A 35 4.98 18.14 12.24
C GLY A 35 4.07 16.91 12.11
N GLU A 36 3.48 16.50 13.24
CA GLU A 36 2.74 15.23 13.38
C GLU A 36 1.49 15.13 12.49
N ASN A 37 0.82 16.25 12.20
CA ASN A 37 -0.38 16.24 11.35
C ASN A 37 0.01 15.96 9.89
N VAL A 38 1.00 16.70 9.37
CA VAL A 38 1.50 16.52 8.01
C VAL A 38 2.15 15.16 7.84
N ALA A 39 2.91 14.68 8.82
CA ALA A 39 3.56 13.37 8.78
C ALA A 39 2.58 12.18 8.75
N ARG A 40 1.36 12.36 9.28
CA ARG A 40 0.30 11.34 9.17
C ARG A 40 -0.31 11.26 7.77
N GLN A 41 -0.29 12.37 7.04
CA GLN A 41 -0.92 12.53 5.73
C GLN A 41 0.08 12.51 4.58
N SER A 42 1.39 12.46 4.89
CA SER A 42 2.46 12.50 3.90
C SER A 42 3.67 11.69 4.33
N GLU A 43 4.28 10.96 3.40
CA GLU A 43 5.44 10.11 3.68
C GLU A 43 6.45 10.17 2.51
N PRO A 44 7.75 10.37 2.79
CA PRO A 44 8.82 10.26 1.79
C PRO A 44 8.89 8.86 1.17
N VAL A 45 8.76 8.74 -0.15
CA VAL A 45 8.76 7.43 -0.83
C VAL A 45 10.07 7.13 -1.53
N ARG A 46 10.63 8.12 -2.23
CA ARG A 46 11.85 7.90 -3.01
C ARG A 46 12.67 9.15 -3.23
N LEU A 47 13.94 8.91 -3.56
CA LEU A 47 14.92 9.91 -3.92
C LEU A 47 15.43 9.61 -5.32
N SER A 48 15.33 10.58 -6.25
CA SER A 48 15.80 10.39 -7.62
C SER A 48 16.28 11.71 -8.22
N ARG A 49 17.48 11.70 -8.83
CA ARG A 49 18.07 12.85 -9.55
C ARG A 49 18.04 14.18 -8.76
N GLY A 50 18.20 14.11 -7.43
CA GLY A 50 18.16 15.29 -6.55
C GLY A 50 16.76 15.79 -6.16
N ILE A 51 15.71 15.04 -6.53
CA ILE A 51 14.31 15.30 -6.17
C ILE A 51 13.87 14.31 -5.09
N LEU A 52 13.24 14.83 -4.03
CA LEU A 52 12.54 14.04 -3.03
C LEU A 52 11.07 13.90 -3.40
N TYR A 53 10.60 12.66 -3.53
CA TYR A 53 9.20 12.36 -3.80
C TYR A 53 8.51 11.98 -2.50
N VAL A 54 7.41 12.64 -2.22
CA VAL A 54 6.60 12.46 -1.03
C VAL A 54 5.20 12.06 -1.48
N ALA A 55 4.73 10.92 -1.00
CA ALA A 55 3.37 10.51 -1.19
C ALA A 55 2.47 11.26 -0.21
N VAL A 56 1.27 11.64 -0.67
CA VAL A 56 0.22 12.24 0.17
C VAL A 56 -1.07 11.47 0.03
N THR A 57 -1.92 11.53 1.05
CA THR A 57 -3.21 10.82 1.08
C THR A 57 -4.23 11.35 0.09
N ASN A 58 -4.25 12.67 -0.16
CA ASN A 58 -5.23 13.32 -1.01
C ASN A 58 -4.63 14.53 -1.77
N PRO A 59 -5.25 14.98 -2.88
CA PRO A 59 -4.73 16.08 -3.69
C PRO A 59 -4.75 17.44 -2.96
N THR A 60 -5.66 17.65 -2.00
CA THR A 60 -5.71 18.87 -1.18
C THR A 60 -4.41 19.03 -0.38
N TRP A 61 -3.93 17.96 0.26
CA TRP A 61 -2.64 17.93 0.94
C TRP A 61 -1.48 18.13 -0.04
N ALA A 62 -1.55 17.57 -1.25
CA ALA A 62 -0.52 17.81 -2.28
C ALA A 62 -0.38 19.32 -2.56
N GLN A 63 -1.50 20.01 -2.75
CA GLN A 63 -1.54 21.44 -3.04
C GLN A 63 -1.00 22.27 -1.87
N THR A 64 -1.49 22.01 -0.65
CA THR A 64 -1.04 22.73 0.55
C THR A 64 0.46 22.57 0.78
N LEU A 65 0.98 21.35 0.68
CA LEU A 65 2.41 21.09 0.89
C LEU A 65 3.27 21.62 -0.26
N THR A 66 2.72 21.72 -1.47
CA THR A 66 3.39 22.37 -2.59
C THR A 66 3.60 23.87 -2.33
N MET A 67 2.65 24.55 -1.70
CA MET A 67 2.81 25.96 -1.28
C MET A 67 3.89 26.11 -0.20
N GLU A 68 4.00 25.14 0.71
CA GLU A 68 5.02 25.14 1.77
C GLU A 68 6.35 24.47 1.36
N ARG A 69 6.50 24.06 0.10
CA ARG A 69 7.60 23.19 -0.37
C ARG A 69 8.99 23.73 -0.03
N LEU A 70 9.20 25.05 -0.13
CA LEU A 70 10.51 25.68 0.11
C LEU A 70 10.89 25.59 1.59
N ARG A 71 9.92 25.83 2.49
CA ARG A 71 10.11 25.72 3.94
C ARG A 71 10.45 24.29 4.33
N ILE A 72 9.70 23.32 3.79
CA ILE A 72 9.89 21.89 4.04
C ILE A 72 11.26 21.44 3.50
N LEU A 73 11.60 21.81 2.27
CA LEU A 73 12.87 21.47 1.63
C LEU A 73 14.07 22.00 2.42
N ASN A 74 14.01 23.24 2.91
CA ASN A 74 15.06 23.82 3.73
C ASN A 74 15.28 23.03 5.04
N LYS A 75 14.20 22.71 5.76
CA LYS A 75 14.29 21.90 6.99
C LYS A 75 14.91 20.53 6.75
N ILE A 76 14.54 19.88 5.65
CA ILE A 76 15.07 18.56 5.29
C ILE A 76 16.55 18.66 4.90
N ASN A 77 16.93 19.67 4.12
CA ASN A 77 18.31 19.89 3.68
C ASN A 77 19.27 20.14 4.85
N LEU A 78 18.78 20.59 6.02
CA LEU A 78 19.59 20.66 7.25
C LEU A 78 19.97 19.28 7.80
N GLN A 79 19.19 18.24 7.48
CA GLN A 79 19.36 16.89 8.04
C GLN A 79 20.09 15.91 7.11
N ILE A 80 20.26 16.28 5.84
CA ILE A 80 20.84 15.43 4.80
C ILE A 80 21.93 16.13 4.01
N SER A 81 22.97 15.36 3.68
CA SER A 81 24.00 15.76 2.71
C SER A 81 24.12 14.66 1.64
N PRO A 82 24.10 14.99 0.34
CA PRO A 82 24.03 16.33 -0.25
C PRO A 82 22.60 16.93 -0.23
N PRO A 83 22.44 18.26 -0.34
CA PRO A 83 21.13 18.90 -0.36
C PRO A 83 20.32 18.49 -1.60
N ARG A 84 18.99 18.52 -1.47
CA ARG A 84 18.05 18.25 -2.56
C ARG A 84 17.67 19.54 -3.26
N LYS A 85 17.49 19.43 -4.57
CA LYS A 85 17.11 20.55 -5.44
C LYS A 85 15.62 20.83 -5.38
N GLU A 86 14.81 19.79 -5.20
CA GLU A 86 13.35 19.87 -5.29
C GLU A 86 12.67 18.81 -4.40
N ILE A 87 11.44 19.10 -4.01
CA ILE A 87 10.51 18.17 -3.36
C ILE A 87 9.20 18.17 -4.13
N ARG A 88 8.64 16.98 -4.39
CA ARG A 88 7.37 16.80 -5.11
C ARG A 88 6.40 16.00 -4.27
N PHE A 89 5.15 16.46 -4.23
CA PHE A 89 4.05 15.81 -3.53
C PHE A 89 3.10 15.19 -4.55
N SER A 90 2.75 13.92 -4.36
CA SER A 90 1.87 13.19 -5.28
C SER A 90 0.98 12.20 -4.53
N THR A 91 -0.27 12.06 -4.97
CA THR A 91 -1.19 11.02 -4.46
C THR A 91 -0.87 9.64 -5.05
N GLY A 92 -0.28 9.59 -6.27
CA GLY A 92 -0.06 8.33 -6.99
C GLY A 92 0.92 7.38 -6.31
N ASP A 93 1.83 7.92 -5.51
CA ASP A 93 2.86 7.14 -4.83
C ASP A 93 2.39 6.63 -3.44
N TRP A 94 1.17 6.97 -2.99
CA TRP A 94 0.64 6.53 -1.67
C TRP A 94 0.46 5.01 -1.58
N TRP A 95 0.17 4.35 -2.71
CA TRP A 95 0.05 2.89 -2.80
C TRP A 95 1.40 2.16 -2.83
N GLN A 96 2.50 2.86 -3.16
CA GLN A 96 3.85 2.28 -3.14
C GLN A 96 4.44 2.14 -1.74
N ARG A 97 3.65 2.48 -0.70
CA ARG A 97 3.98 2.12 0.68
C ARG A 97 4.35 0.64 0.68
N PRO A 98 5.62 0.27 0.99
CA PRO A 98 5.91 -1.13 1.21
C PRO A 98 4.95 -1.51 2.32
N ARG A 99 4.00 -2.41 2.03
CA ARG A 99 3.08 -2.96 3.01
C ARG A 99 3.95 -3.28 4.21
N ARG A 100 3.89 -2.44 5.26
CA ARG A 100 4.42 -2.79 6.57
C ARG A 100 3.86 -4.17 6.78
N SER A 101 4.72 -5.18 6.89
CA SER A 101 4.33 -6.56 7.06
C SER A 101 3.25 -6.58 8.13
N LEU A 102 2.00 -6.69 7.67
CA LEU A 102 0.85 -6.73 8.55
C LEU A 102 1.07 -7.99 9.38
N PRO A 103 0.90 -7.93 10.70
CA PRO A 103 0.95 -9.13 11.51
C PRO A 103 -0.07 -10.11 10.91
N ALA A 104 0.42 -11.29 10.52
CA ALA A 104 -0.27 -12.40 9.86
C ALA A 104 -1.67 -12.05 9.31
N GLU A 105 -1.72 -11.60 8.06
CA GLU A 105 -2.96 -11.27 7.31
C GLU A 105 -4.06 -12.35 7.43
N GLY A 106 -3.67 -13.60 7.69
CA GLY A 106 -4.58 -14.73 7.88
C GLY A 106 -5.59 -14.55 9.01
N ALA A 107 -5.19 -14.00 10.17
CA ALA A 107 -6.08 -13.92 11.33
C ALA A 107 -7.21 -12.87 11.17
N ARG A 108 -6.91 -11.76 10.49
CA ARG A 108 -7.90 -10.70 10.23
C ARG A 108 -8.89 -11.08 9.13
N LEU A 109 -8.42 -11.81 8.12
CA LEU A 109 -9.27 -12.24 7.02
C LEU A 109 -10.23 -13.35 7.47
N GLN A 110 -9.77 -14.30 8.30
CA GLN A 110 -10.59 -15.41 8.80
C GLN A 110 -11.84 -14.97 9.58
N GLY A 111 -11.80 -13.80 10.22
CA GLY A 111 -12.94 -13.24 10.94
C GLY A 111 -13.91 -12.40 10.11
N HIS A 112 -13.68 -12.23 8.80
CA HIS A 112 -14.54 -11.43 7.95
C HIS A 112 -15.82 -12.22 7.58
N PRO A 113 -17.03 -11.64 7.63
CA PRO A 113 -18.28 -12.35 7.30
C PRO A 113 -18.32 -12.96 5.89
N CYS A 114 -17.54 -12.38 4.95
CA CYS A 114 -17.39 -12.88 3.59
C CYS A 114 -16.12 -13.72 3.38
N TYR A 115 -15.46 -14.18 4.45
CA TYR A 115 -14.24 -14.98 4.34
C TYR A 115 -14.53 -16.37 3.78
N TRP A 116 -13.67 -16.81 2.86
CA TRP A 116 -13.65 -18.17 2.37
C TRP A 116 -12.23 -18.76 2.47
N PRO A 117 -12.04 -19.90 3.17
CA PRO A 117 -10.72 -20.46 3.41
C PRO A 117 -10.01 -20.94 2.13
N GLY A 118 -10.73 -21.31 1.07
CA GLY A 118 -10.15 -21.70 -0.23
C GLY A 118 -9.86 -20.53 -1.19
N GLY A 119 -9.93 -19.28 -0.71
CA GLY A 119 -9.84 -18.07 -1.54
C GLY A 119 -8.44 -17.53 -1.74
N SER A 120 -7.40 -18.24 -1.27
CA SER A 120 -6.01 -17.79 -1.41
C SER A 120 -5.67 -17.56 -2.89
N ALA A 121 -5.08 -16.41 -3.19
CA ALA A 121 -4.57 -16.13 -4.52
C ALA A 121 -3.60 -17.26 -4.94
N PRO A 122 -3.64 -17.71 -6.21
CA PRO A 122 -2.67 -18.67 -6.70
C PRO A 122 -1.26 -18.15 -6.44
N ALA A 123 -0.36 -19.04 -6.04
CA ALA A 123 1.04 -18.69 -5.79
C ALA A 123 1.75 -18.18 -7.07
N ASP A 124 1.19 -18.50 -8.24
CA ASP A 124 1.76 -18.16 -9.54
C ASP A 124 1.07 -16.93 -10.14
N ILE A 125 1.88 -15.91 -10.43
CA ILE A 125 1.42 -14.65 -11.00
C ILE A 125 1.32 -14.86 -12.51
N SER A 126 0.09 -14.89 -13.04
CA SER A 126 -0.13 -15.06 -14.48
C SER A 126 0.63 -13.99 -15.28
N THR A 127 1.29 -14.41 -16.37
CA THR A 127 2.16 -13.55 -17.19
C THR A 127 1.40 -12.69 -18.21
N THR A 128 0.12 -13.00 -18.48
CA THR A 128 -0.75 -12.22 -19.36
C THR A 128 -2.06 -11.81 -18.69
N PRO A 129 -2.66 -10.66 -19.07
CA PRO A 129 -3.94 -10.22 -18.55
C PRO A 129 -5.08 -11.22 -18.81
N GLU A 130 -5.10 -11.87 -19.97
CA GLU A 130 -6.14 -12.83 -20.36
C GLU A 130 -6.09 -14.09 -19.49
N ALA A 131 -4.88 -14.61 -19.23
CA ALA A 131 -4.68 -15.75 -18.34
C ALA A 131 -5.04 -15.41 -16.90
N ALA A 132 -4.69 -14.20 -16.44
CA ALA A 132 -5.06 -13.71 -15.12
C ALA A 132 -6.60 -13.64 -14.95
N PHE A 133 -7.29 -13.10 -15.96
CA PHE A 133 -8.75 -13.02 -15.96
C PHE A 133 -9.41 -14.39 -15.99
N ALA A 134 -8.95 -15.31 -16.85
CA ALA A 134 -9.46 -16.67 -16.90
C ALA A 134 -9.29 -17.41 -15.55
N GLY A 135 -8.10 -17.28 -14.93
CA GLY A 135 -7.83 -17.85 -13.61
C GLY A 135 -8.64 -17.20 -12.48
N TRP A 136 -8.99 -15.92 -12.59
CA TRP A 136 -9.93 -15.27 -11.67
C TRP A 136 -11.37 -15.76 -11.87
N ALA A 137 -11.83 -15.85 -13.12
CA ALA A 137 -13.19 -16.25 -13.45
C ALA A 137 -13.50 -17.68 -13.01
N GLU A 138 -12.54 -18.60 -13.21
CA GLU A 138 -12.67 -19.99 -12.78
C GLU A 138 -12.80 -20.09 -11.25
N ARG A 139 -11.96 -19.37 -10.51
CA ARG A 139 -12.06 -19.32 -9.04
C ARG A 139 -13.40 -18.76 -8.58
N HIS A 140 -13.90 -17.70 -9.21
CA HIS A 140 -15.21 -17.16 -8.88
C HIS A 140 -16.34 -18.16 -9.12
N ARG A 141 -16.28 -18.96 -10.19
CA ARG A 141 -17.25 -20.05 -10.43
C ARG A 141 -17.18 -21.11 -9.34
N GLN A 142 -15.99 -21.62 -9.04
CA GLN A 142 -15.80 -22.62 -7.99
C GLN A 142 -16.29 -22.11 -6.63
N LEU A 143 -16.02 -20.85 -6.30
CA LEU A 143 -16.51 -20.22 -5.07
C LEU A 143 -18.04 -20.13 -5.04
N ALA A 144 -18.67 -19.77 -6.17
CA ALA A 144 -20.12 -19.66 -6.28
C ALA A 144 -20.83 -21.01 -6.11
N GLU A 145 -20.24 -22.11 -6.59
CA GLU A 145 -20.79 -23.46 -6.46
C GLU A 145 -20.89 -23.93 -5.00
N HIS A 146 -19.93 -23.54 -4.16
CA HIS A 146 -19.86 -23.98 -2.77
C HIS A 146 -20.58 -23.05 -1.78
N GLN A 147 -21.15 -21.94 -2.26
CA GLN A 147 -21.85 -20.98 -1.43
C GLN A 147 -23.35 -21.28 -1.37
N PRO A 148 -24.00 -21.09 -0.20
CA PRO A 148 -25.45 -21.17 -0.10
C PRO A 148 -26.10 -20.07 -0.96
N ARG A 149 -27.36 -20.26 -1.33
CA ARG A 149 -28.12 -19.30 -2.13
C ARG A 149 -28.89 -18.35 -1.23
N CYS A 150 -28.90 -17.07 -1.61
CA CYS A 150 -29.76 -16.07 -0.98
C CYS A 150 -31.25 -16.44 -1.16
N PRO A 151 -32.09 -16.36 -0.12
CA PRO A 151 -33.51 -16.69 -0.24
C PRO A 151 -34.30 -15.71 -1.13
N ASP A 152 -33.88 -14.45 -1.24
CA ASP A 152 -34.62 -13.43 -1.99
C ASP A 152 -34.30 -13.43 -3.50
N CYS A 153 -33.04 -13.65 -3.86
CA CYS A 153 -32.56 -13.51 -5.25
C CYS A 153 -31.88 -14.76 -5.81
N ALA A 154 -31.72 -15.82 -5.03
CA ALA A 154 -31.05 -17.07 -5.39
C ALA A 154 -29.56 -16.96 -5.80
N CYS A 155 -28.94 -15.78 -5.64
CA CYS A 155 -27.51 -15.57 -5.88
C CYS A 155 -26.66 -16.31 -4.83
N PRO A 156 -25.46 -16.81 -5.21
CA PRO A 156 -24.48 -17.32 -4.25
C PRO A 156 -24.18 -16.26 -3.19
N CYS A 157 -24.25 -16.65 -1.92
CA CYS A 157 -24.16 -15.76 -0.77
C CYS A 157 -23.25 -16.41 0.29
N PRO A 158 -22.20 -15.74 0.76
CA PRO A 158 -21.38 -16.26 1.84
C PRO A 158 -22.20 -16.49 3.12
N THR A 159 -21.89 -17.55 3.87
CA THR A 159 -22.62 -17.89 5.10
C THR A 159 -22.65 -16.74 6.10
N GLY A 160 -21.57 -15.99 6.26
CA GLY A 160 -21.55 -14.85 7.19
C GLY A 160 -22.44 -13.68 6.77
N GLU A 161 -22.78 -13.52 5.48
CA GLU A 161 -23.82 -12.57 5.07
C GLU A 161 -25.21 -13.07 5.46
N LEU A 162 -25.48 -14.37 5.30
CA LEU A 162 -26.74 -14.99 5.73
C LEU A 162 -26.91 -14.97 7.25
N GLU A 163 -25.84 -15.19 8.02
CA GLU A 163 -25.88 -15.07 9.49
C GLU A 163 -26.16 -13.64 9.94
N ARG A 164 -25.63 -12.65 9.23
CA ARG A 164 -25.75 -11.24 9.62
C ARG A 164 -27.04 -10.59 9.16
N TRP A 165 -27.51 -10.91 7.95
CA TRP A 165 -28.61 -10.21 7.30
C TRP A 165 -29.74 -11.14 6.83
N HIS A 166 -29.58 -12.47 6.95
CA HIS A 166 -30.50 -13.48 6.41
C HIS A 166 -30.72 -13.43 4.89
N ARG A 167 -29.95 -12.60 4.18
CA ARG A 167 -29.98 -12.38 2.73
C ARG A 167 -28.63 -11.85 2.28
N CYS A 168 -28.39 -11.80 0.96
CA CYS A 168 -27.16 -11.23 0.43
C CYS A 168 -27.09 -9.70 0.64
N SER A 169 -25.87 -9.16 0.65
CA SER A 169 -25.59 -7.73 0.81
C SER A 169 -26.38 -6.81 -0.13
N ILE A 170 -26.60 -7.23 -1.39
CA ILE A 170 -27.37 -6.45 -2.37
C ILE A 170 -28.85 -6.38 -1.99
N CYS A 171 -29.45 -7.50 -1.59
CA CYS A 171 -30.84 -7.54 -1.14
C CYS A 171 -31.01 -6.81 0.21
N ALA A 172 -29.99 -6.86 1.08
CA ALA A 172 -29.98 -6.10 2.32
C ALA A 172 -29.95 -4.58 2.04
N ALA A 173 -29.09 -4.11 1.13
CA ALA A 173 -29.01 -2.70 0.76
C ALA A 173 -30.33 -2.17 0.18
N LYS A 174 -30.95 -2.92 -0.76
CA LYS A 174 -32.25 -2.55 -1.35
C LYS A 174 -33.40 -2.51 -0.35
N ALA A 175 -33.30 -3.24 0.76
CA ALA A 175 -34.33 -3.23 1.81
C ALA A 175 -34.19 -2.05 2.78
N MET A 176 -33.09 -1.29 2.70
CA MET A 176 -32.83 -0.11 3.53
C MET A 176 -33.11 1.21 2.79
N GLU A 177 -33.49 1.14 1.51
CA GLU A 177 -33.99 2.24 0.70
C GLU A 177 -35.52 2.35 0.81
#